data_AF-A0A8X6VMR8-F1
#
_entry.id   AF-A0A8X6VMR8-F1
#
_cell.length_a   1.000
_cell.length_b   1.000
_cell.length_c   1.000
_cell.angle_alpha   90.00
_cell.angle_beta   90.00
_cell.angle_gamma   90.00
#
_symmetry.space_group_name_H-M   'P 1'
#
loop_
_entity.id
_entity.type
_entity.pdbx_description
1 polymer ?
#
loop_
_entity_poly.entity_id
_entity_poly.type
_entity_poly.pdbx_seq_one_letter_code
_entity_poly.pdbx_strand_id
1 'polypeptide(L)'
;MLSAPDKALLVKLFYMNEESATIALRKFRVQKNVKSGKGPLTRTGLLKLVKRFEETGKFADRARARRPCLKEARAPCIAVEMETIASEAASGTSCAREDAKRLGLPPSSVRNILRRIL
;
A
#
# COMPACT_ATOMS: atom_id res chain seq x y z
N MET A 1 9.06 -10.72 -12.26
CA MET A 1 9.42 -9.76 -11.19
C MET A 1 10.71 -10.21 -10.53
N LEU A 2 11.50 -9.28 -9.98
CA LEU A 2 12.78 -9.61 -9.36
C LEU A 2 12.57 -10.25 -7.98
N SER A 3 13.21 -11.38 -7.70
CA SER A 3 13.11 -12.04 -6.39
C SER A 3 13.85 -11.24 -5.30
N ALA A 4 13.47 -11.41 -4.03
CA ALA A 4 14.16 -10.76 -2.90
C ALA A 4 15.68 -11.02 -2.87
N PRO A 5 16.19 -12.26 -3.04
CA PRO A 5 17.62 -12.52 -3.16
C PRO A 5 18.27 -11.80 -4.35
N ASP A 6 17.57 -11.65 -5.46
CA ASP A 6 18.10 -10.96 -6.64
C ASP A 6 18.26 -9.45 -6.38
N LYS A 7 17.30 -8.85 -5.65
CA LYS A 7 17.37 -7.46 -5.21
C LYS A 7 18.55 -7.24 -4.26
N ALA A 8 18.76 -8.15 -3.31
CA ALA A 8 19.88 -8.10 -2.38
C ALA A 8 21.23 -8.21 -3.10
N LEU A 9 21.34 -9.13 -4.06
CA LEU A 9 22.55 -9.28 -4.88
C LEU A 9 22.87 -8.01 -5.67
N LEU A 10 21.86 -7.36 -6.23
CA LEU A 10 22.05 -6.09 -6.95
C LEU A 10 22.55 -4.96 -6.07
N VAL A 11 21.98 -4.81 -4.88
CA VAL A 11 22.43 -3.77 -3.94
C VAL A 11 23.84 -4.07 -3.42
N LYS A 12 24.16 -5.34 -3.15
CA LYS A 12 25.53 -5.75 -2.83
C LYS A 12 26.50 -5.40 -3.96
N LEU A 13 26.17 -5.74 -5.21
CA LEU A 13 26.98 -5.39 -6.38
C LEU A 13 27.08 -3.88 -6.57
N PHE A 14 26.06 -3.09 -6.23
CA PHE A 14 26.11 -1.64 -6.31
C PHE A 14 27.18 -1.06 -5.37
N TYR A 15 27.17 -1.43 -4.10
CA TYR A 15 28.16 -0.95 -3.14
C TYR A 15 29.57 -1.48 -3.40
N MET A 16 29.71 -2.72 -3.88
CA MET A 16 31.02 -3.28 -4.25
C MET A 16 31.66 -2.64 -5.49
N ASN A 17 30.92 -1.84 -6.26
CA ASN A 17 31.42 -1.22 -7.50
C ASN A 17 31.29 0.31 -7.44
N GLU A 18 31.61 0.91 -6.30
CA GLU A 18 31.69 2.37 -6.13
C GLU A 18 30.39 3.08 -6.56
N GLU A 19 29.25 2.50 -6.21
CA GLU A 19 27.92 3.07 -6.52
C GLU A 19 27.65 3.23 -8.03
N SER A 20 28.38 2.48 -8.86
CA SER A 20 28.16 2.47 -10.30
C SER A 20 27.02 1.52 -10.69
N ALA A 21 25.84 2.11 -10.90
CA ALA A 21 24.64 1.37 -11.29
C ALA A 21 24.81 0.61 -12.63
N THR A 22 25.59 1.14 -13.56
CA THR A 22 25.83 0.50 -14.88
C THR A 22 26.69 -0.76 -14.72
N ILE A 23 27.76 -0.69 -13.93
CA ILE A 23 28.66 -1.82 -13.66
C ILE A 23 27.91 -2.88 -12.86
N ALA A 24 27.17 -2.49 -11.83
CA ALA A 24 26.38 -3.41 -11.01
C ALA A 24 25.35 -4.19 -11.84
N LEU A 25 24.61 -3.50 -12.72
CA LEU A 25 23.66 -4.15 -13.64
C LEU A 25 24.34 -5.07 -14.65
N ARG A 26 25.52 -4.68 -15.17
CA ARG A 26 26.29 -5.52 -16.08
C ARG A 26 26.75 -6.81 -15.40
N LYS A 27 27.33 -6.73 -14.21
CA LYS A 27 27.77 -7.89 -13.42
C LYS A 27 26.59 -8.79 -13.04
N PHE A 28 25.48 -8.22 -12.62
CA PHE A 28 24.26 -8.98 -12.31
C PHE A 28 23.73 -9.77 -13.52
N ARG A 29 23.70 -9.15 -14.71
CA ARG A 29 23.24 -9.81 -15.95
C ARG A 29 24.12 -10.98 -16.34
N VAL A 30 25.44 -10.82 -16.21
CA VAL A 30 26.41 -11.91 -16.44
C VAL A 30 26.17 -13.05 -15.45
N GLN A 31 26.05 -12.73 -14.15
CA GLN A 31 25.87 -13.74 -13.11
C GLN A 31 24.53 -14.49 -13.22
N LYS A 32 23.49 -13.85 -13.76
CA LYS A 32 22.16 -14.45 -13.97
C LYS A 32 21.93 -14.97 -15.39
N ASN A 33 22.93 -14.94 -16.26
CA ASN A 33 22.81 -15.32 -17.68
C ASN A 33 21.64 -14.63 -18.40
N VAL A 34 21.40 -13.35 -18.09
CA VAL A 34 20.33 -12.56 -18.69
C VAL A 34 20.86 -11.84 -19.93
N LYS A 35 20.22 -12.02 -21.08
CA LYS A 35 20.62 -11.38 -22.35
C LYS A 35 20.66 -9.85 -22.21
N SER A 36 21.70 -9.21 -22.74
CA SER A 36 21.81 -7.75 -22.84
C SER A 36 20.57 -7.16 -23.52
N GLY A 37 20.00 -6.13 -22.91
CA GLY A 37 18.75 -5.49 -23.38
C GLY A 37 17.45 -6.10 -22.84
N LYS A 38 17.46 -7.35 -22.36
CA LYS A 38 16.30 -8.02 -21.74
C LYS A 38 16.46 -8.10 -20.22
N GLY A 39 16.64 -6.95 -19.57
CA GLY A 39 16.85 -6.86 -18.13
C GLY A 39 15.58 -6.50 -17.38
N PRO A 40 15.26 -7.15 -16.24
CA PRO A 40 14.10 -6.80 -15.41
C PRO A 40 14.25 -5.44 -14.70
N LEU A 41 15.44 -4.82 -14.76
CA LEU A 41 15.75 -3.59 -14.04
C LEU A 41 16.54 -2.61 -14.92
N THR A 42 16.10 -1.36 -14.92
CA THR A 42 16.77 -0.22 -15.53
C THR A 42 17.74 0.44 -14.54
N ARG A 43 18.62 1.32 -15.00
CA ARG A 43 19.51 2.13 -14.13
C ARG A 43 18.71 2.88 -13.05
N THR A 44 17.62 3.53 -13.47
CA THR A 44 16.70 4.24 -12.58
C THR A 44 15.98 3.30 -11.62
N GLY A 45 15.66 2.09 -12.05
CA GLY A 45 15.09 1.04 -11.21
C GLY A 45 16.03 0.60 -10.08
N LEU A 46 17.33 0.47 -10.38
CA LEU A 46 18.35 0.13 -9.37
C LEU A 46 18.52 1.25 -8.35
N LEU A 47 18.64 2.50 -8.78
CA LEU A 47 18.75 3.64 -7.85
C LEU A 47 17.53 3.75 -6.92
N LYS A 48 16.32 3.53 -7.45
CA LYS A 48 15.11 3.45 -6.61
C LYS A 48 15.13 2.27 -5.65
N LEU A 49 15.74 1.15 -6.02
CA LEU A 49 15.89 -0.01 -5.14
C LEU A 49 16.85 0.28 -3.99
N VAL A 50 18.01 0.88 -4.28
CA VAL A 50 19.01 1.30 -3.29
C VAL A 50 18.41 2.32 -2.32
N LYS A 51 17.81 3.40 -2.85
CA LYS A 51 17.16 4.41 -2.02
C LYS A 51 16.11 3.82 -1.07
N ARG A 52 15.27 2.89 -1.54
CA ARG A 52 14.29 2.20 -0.67
C ARG A 52 14.96 1.34 0.38
N PHE A 53 16.07 0.70 0.04
CA PHE A 53 16.84 -0.09 0.99
C PHE A 53 17.47 0.79 2.07
N GLU A 54 18.02 1.96 1.72
CA GLU A 54 18.53 2.94 2.69
C GLU A 54 17.41 3.49 3.59
N GLU A 55 16.23 3.78 3.03
CA GLU A 55 15.09 4.30 3.78
C GLU A 55 14.46 3.28 4.75
N THR A 56 14.35 2.00 4.33
CA THR A 56 13.51 0.99 5.03
C THR A 56 14.30 -0.23 5.52
N GLY A 57 15.53 -0.44 5.05
CA GLY A 57 16.33 -1.64 5.33
C GLY A 57 15.79 -2.93 4.68
N LYS A 58 14.78 -2.83 3.80
CA LYS A 58 14.02 -3.98 3.29
C LYS A 58 13.95 -3.98 1.76
N PHE A 59 14.05 -5.18 1.16
CA PHE A 59 13.87 -5.40 -0.29
C PHE A 59 12.43 -5.80 -0.69
N ALA A 60 11.54 -5.90 0.29
CA ALA A 60 10.13 -6.17 0.06
C ALA A 60 9.50 -5.01 -0.73
N ASP A 61 8.64 -5.34 -1.69
CA ASP A 61 7.89 -4.30 -2.39
C ASP A 61 6.89 -3.66 -1.43
N ARG A 62 6.71 -2.34 -1.53
CA ARG A 62 5.71 -1.64 -0.73
C ARG A 62 4.34 -2.24 -1.04
N ALA A 63 3.54 -2.48 -0.01
CA ALA A 63 2.14 -2.80 -0.19
C ALA A 63 1.52 -1.73 -1.09
N ARG A 64 0.84 -2.13 -2.16
CA ARG A 64 0.14 -1.15 -3.01
C ARG A 64 -0.89 -0.47 -2.13
N ALA A 65 -0.75 0.83 -1.93
CA ALA A 65 -1.82 1.63 -1.39
C ALA A 65 -3.04 1.41 -2.29
N ARG A 66 -4.08 0.76 -1.75
CA ARG A 66 -5.35 0.63 -2.46
C ARG A 66 -6.00 2.00 -2.43
N ARG A 67 -6.69 2.37 -3.53
CA ARG A 67 -7.64 3.47 -3.47
C ARG A 67 -8.69 3.07 -2.42
N PRO A 68 -8.87 3.84 -1.33
CA PRO A 68 -9.83 3.46 -0.30
C PRO A 68 -11.20 3.34 -0.96
N CYS A 69 -11.89 2.25 -0.66
CA CYS A 69 -13.25 2.08 -1.15
C CYS A 69 -14.14 3.15 -0.49
N LEU A 70 -15.21 3.56 -1.17
CA LEU A 70 -16.13 4.60 -0.68
C LEU A 70 -16.67 4.29 0.73
N LYS A 71 -16.72 3.01 1.12
CA LYS A 71 -17.08 2.55 2.46
C LYS A 71 -16.03 2.90 3.51
N GLU A 72 -14.74 2.70 3.21
CA GLU A 72 -13.63 3.04 4.11
C GLU A 72 -13.49 4.55 4.29
N ALA A 73 -13.69 5.32 3.20
CA ALA A 73 -13.66 6.77 3.28
C ALA A 73 -14.81 7.37 4.11
N ARG A 74 -15.99 6.72 4.10
CA ARG A 74 -17.19 7.20 4.81
C ARG A 74 -17.36 6.62 6.22
N ALA A 75 -16.67 5.53 6.56
CA ALA A 75 -16.71 4.91 7.88
C ALA A 75 -16.48 5.90 9.06
N PRO A 76 -15.49 6.82 9.03
CA PRO A 76 -15.29 7.73 10.17
C PRO A 76 -16.44 8.73 10.33
N CYS A 77 -16.99 9.27 9.24
CA CYS A 77 -18.16 10.17 9.31
C CYS A 77 -19.38 9.46 9.92
N ILE A 78 -19.62 8.20 9.54
CA ILE A 78 -20.74 7.42 10.07
C ILE A 78 -20.53 7.07 11.54
N ALA A 79 -19.29 6.78 11.95
CA ALA A 79 -18.97 6.49 13.35
C ALA A 79 -19.22 7.71 14.26
N VAL A 80 -18.78 8.90 13.83
CA VAL A 80 -19.02 10.16 14.57
C VAL A 80 -20.51 10.46 14.66
N GLU A 81 -21.25 10.35 13.56
CA GLU A 81 -22.69 10.61 13.57
C GLU A 81 -23.45 9.59 14.44
N MET A 82 -22.98 8.36 14.54
CA MET A 82 -23.57 7.37 15.44
C MET A 82 -23.31 7.70 16.91
N GLU A 83 -22.13 8.21 17.24
CA GLU A 83 -21.77 8.62 18.60
C GLU A 83 -22.57 9.84 19.06
N THR A 84 -22.82 10.81 18.16
CA THR A 84 -23.72 11.94 18.44
C THR A 84 -25.16 11.46 18.64
N ILE A 85 -25.65 10.54 17.81
CA ILE A 85 -27.00 9.98 17.95
C ILE A 85 -27.16 9.17 19.24
N ALA A 86 -26.16 8.38 19.62
CA ALA A 86 -26.16 7.63 20.88
C ALA A 86 -26.17 8.56 22.10
N SER A 87 -25.56 9.74 21.99
CA SER A 87 -25.55 10.76 23.04
C SER A 87 -26.86 11.56 23.11
N GLU A 88 -27.58 11.71 21.99
CA GLU A 88 -28.84 12.46 21.88
C GLU A 88 -30.09 11.60 22.16
N ALA A 89 -30.04 10.29 21.92
CA ALA A 89 -31.20 9.42 22.05
C ALA A 89 -31.41 8.96 23.50
N ALA A 90 -32.52 9.38 24.13
CA ALA A 90 -32.94 8.97 25.47
C ALA A 90 -33.20 7.45 25.62
N SER A 91 -33.36 6.74 24.51
CA SER A 91 -33.45 5.29 24.39
C SER A 91 -32.38 4.88 23.39
N GLY A 92 -31.27 4.29 23.83
CA GLY A 92 -30.03 4.09 23.04
C GLY A 92 -30.11 3.14 21.82
N THR A 93 -31.10 3.30 20.95
CA THR A 93 -31.31 2.51 19.73
C THR A 93 -31.68 3.42 18.56
N SER A 94 -30.71 3.72 17.67
CA SER A 94 -30.99 4.35 16.37
C SER A 94 -31.32 3.30 15.31
N CYS A 95 -32.20 3.65 14.36
CA CYS A 95 -32.48 2.78 13.22
C CYS A 95 -31.61 3.16 12.02
N ALA A 96 -31.00 2.14 11.38
CA ALA A 96 -30.16 2.32 10.20
C ALA A 96 -30.83 3.06 9.02
N ARG A 97 -32.17 3.19 9.02
CA ARG A 97 -32.91 3.99 8.03
C ARG A 97 -32.88 5.48 8.34
N GLU A 98 -32.96 5.88 9.60
CA GLU A 98 -32.86 7.27 10.03
C GLU A 98 -31.45 7.78 9.82
N ASP A 99 -30.44 7.00 10.18
CA ASP A 99 -29.04 7.34 9.95
C ASP A 99 -28.73 7.49 8.46
N ALA A 100 -29.27 6.59 7.63
CA ALA A 100 -29.14 6.66 6.18
C ALA A 100 -29.70 7.97 5.60
N LYS A 101 -30.83 8.45 6.14
CA LYS A 101 -31.45 9.72 5.71
C LYS A 101 -30.60 10.92 6.12
N ARG A 102 -30.04 10.91 7.35
CA ARG A 102 -29.16 11.98 7.86
C ARG A 102 -27.83 12.04 7.09
N LEU A 103 -27.24 10.88 6.80
CA LEU A 103 -25.95 10.76 6.12
C LEU A 103 -26.05 10.89 4.58
N GLY A 104 -27.27 10.91 4.03
CA GLY A 104 -27.49 10.90 2.58
C GLY A 104 -26.97 9.61 1.91
N LEU A 105 -27.05 8.47 2.61
CA LEU A 105 -26.50 7.19 2.16
C LEU A 105 -27.59 6.14 1.94
N PRO A 106 -27.36 5.14 1.08
CA PRO A 106 -28.22 3.97 1.02
C PRO A 106 -28.20 3.22 2.37
N PRO A 107 -29.35 2.76 2.91
CA PRO A 107 -29.40 1.99 4.15
C PRO A 107 -28.53 0.72 4.13
N SER A 108 -28.35 0.13 2.94
CA SER A 108 -27.44 -1.01 2.72
C SER A 108 -25.97 -0.65 2.94
N SER A 109 -25.56 0.59 2.65
CA SER A 109 -24.20 1.06 2.90
C SER A 109 -23.95 1.28 4.38
N VAL A 110 -24.90 1.90 5.08
CA VAL A 110 -24.85 2.08 6.55
C VAL A 110 -24.74 0.71 7.24
N ARG A 111 -25.62 -0.25 6.93
CA ARG A 111 -25.56 -1.61 7.50
C ARG A 111 -24.25 -2.35 7.22
N ASN A 112 -23.72 -2.25 5.99
CA ASN A 112 -22.47 -2.91 5.63
C ASN A 112 -21.26 -2.31 6.33
N ILE A 113 -21.29 -1.00 6.62
CA ILE A 113 -20.23 -0.31 7.36
C ILE A 113 -20.35 -0.66 8.85
N LEU A 114 -21.56 -0.66 9.40
CA LEU A 114 -21.80 -1.07 10.79
C LEU A 114 -21.33 -2.50 11.07
N ARG A 115 -21.63 -3.46 10.20
CA ARG A 115 -21.14 -4.86 10.30
C ARG A 115 -19.62 -5.03 10.22
N ARG A 116 -18.88 -3.98 9.85
CA ARG A 116 -17.42 -4.01 9.79
C ARG A 116 -16.79 -3.32 11.02
N ILE A 117 -17.54 -2.45 11.68
CA ILE A 117 -17.10 -1.69 12.86
C ILE A 117 -17.46 -2.46 14.14
N LEU A 118 -18.66 -3.05 14.19
CA LEU A 118 -19.14 -3.98 15.21
C LEU A 118 -18.76 -5.42 14.84
#